data_AF-A0A6N9UPL3-F1
#
_entry.id   AF-A0A6N9UPL3-F1
#
_cell.length_a   1.000
_cell.length_b   1.000
_cell.length_c   1.000
_cell.angle_alpha   90.00
_cell.angle_beta   90.00
_cell.angle_gamma   90.00
#
_symmetry.space_group_name_H-M   'P 1'
#
loop_
_entity.id
_entity.type
_entity.pdbx_description
1 polymer ?
#
loop_
_entity_poly.entity_id
_entity_poly.type
_entity_poly.pdbx_seq_one_letter_code
_entity_poly.pdbx_strand_id
1 'polypeptide(L)'
;MTVEAFEPVHERAHLLLATAQTQLGHLPSGTVQSRWVWQLGVLQDALERLDTLAERWQATRDELPADAHRGTDAYDIALATHHAACRDALHDWATHGHTLTEINTAARRAPSPLALPPTVTAAPTADRTTPAHR
;
A
#
# COMPACT_ATOMS: atom_id res chain seq x y z
N MET A 1 -2.83 -2.71 -17.14
CA MET A 1 -1.80 -1.68 -16.91
C MET A 1 -0.55 -2.12 -17.66
N THR A 2 0.10 -1.24 -18.44
CA THR A 2 1.37 -1.56 -19.12
C THR A 2 2.53 -0.95 -18.34
N VAL A 3 3.75 -1.39 -18.65
CA VAL A 3 4.99 -0.88 -18.01
C VAL A 3 5.13 0.62 -18.23
N GLU A 4 4.90 1.11 -19.45
CA GLU A 4 5.05 2.54 -19.75
C GLU A 4 4.05 3.41 -18.99
N ALA A 5 2.86 2.87 -18.70
CA ALA A 5 1.84 3.56 -17.93
C ALA A 5 2.13 3.54 -16.41
N PHE A 6 2.98 2.62 -15.93
CA PHE A 6 3.31 2.48 -14.51
C PHE A 6 4.53 3.30 -14.10
N GLU A 7 5.49 3.49 -15.00
CA GLU A 7 6.69 4.29 -14.76
C GLU A 7 6.42 5.65 -14.08
N PRO A 8 5.48 6.50 -14.55
CA PRO A 8 5.23 7.80 -13.91
C PRO A 8 4.65 7.71 -12.50
N VAL A 9 4.10 6.56 -12.11
CA VAL A 9 3.51 6.33 -10.78
C VAL A 9 4.36 5.44 -9.88
N HIS A 10 5.51 4.95 -10.36
CA HIS A 10 6.38 4.03 -9.65
C HIS A 10 6.84 4.58 -8.29
N GLU A 11 7.45 5.77 -8.29
CA GLU A 11 7.88 6.46 -7.06
C GLU A 11 6.70 6.70 -6.09
N ARG A 12 5.54 7.03 -6.65
CA ARG A 12 4.33 7.26 -5.85
C ARG A 12 3.80 5.95 -5.25
N ALA A 13 3.93 4.83 -5.95
CA ALA A 13 3.54 3.51 -5.46
C ALA A 13 4.39 3.11 -4.25
N HIS A 14 5.71 3.29 -4.31
CA HIS A 14 6.62 3.10 -3.18
C HIS A 14 6.24 3.98 -1.99
N LEU A 15 5.98 5.27 -2.21
CA LEU A 15 5.57 6.18 -1.14
C LEU A 15 4.23 5.77 -0.50
N LEU A 16 3.25 5.35 -1.30
CA LEU A 16 1.95 4.90 -0.80
C LEU A 16 2.09 3.63 0.04
N LEU A 17 2.92 2.68 -0.41
CA LEU A 17 3.23 1.47 0.33
C LEU A 17 3.90 1.78 1.69
N ALA A 18 4.95 2.60 1.69
CA ALA A 18 5.66 3.01 2.91
C ALA A 18 4.72 3.73 3.89
N THR A 19 3.82 4.58 3.37
CA THR A 19 2.79 5.26 4.16
C THR A 19 1.84 4.25 4.79
N ALA A 20 1.34 3.28 4.02
CA ALA A 20 0.42 2.27 4.53
C ALA A 20 1.08 1.35 5.57
N GLN A 21 2.34 0.95 5.38
CA GLN A 21 3.11 0.18 6.36
C GLN A 21 3.24 0.93 7.69
N THR A 22 3.57 2.23 7.63
CA THR A 22 3.64 3.11 8.81
C THR A 22 2.28 3.22 9.49
N GLN A 23 1.22 3.47 8.73
CA GLN A 23 -0.15 3.56 9.25
C GLN A 23 -0.58 2.26 9.93
N LEU A 24 -0.28 1.11 9.34
CA LEU A 24 -0.59 -0.19 9.90
C LEU A 24 0.11 -0.41 11.25
N GLY A 25 1.37 0.03 11.39
CA GLY A 25 2.12 -0.04 12.64
C GLY A 25 1.59 0.85 13.77
N HIS A 26 0.83 1.90 13.45
CA HIS A 26 0.20 2.79 14.43
C HIS A 26 -1.25 2.45 14.76
N LEU A 27 -1.86 1.49 14.04
CA LEU A 27 -3.23 1.08 14.31
C LEU A 27 -3.32 0.28 15.62
N PRO A 28 -4.41 0.42 16.39
CA PRO A 28 -4.69 -0.47 17.51
C PRO A 28 -4.71 -1.93 17.05
N SER A 29 -4.13 -2.84 17.84
CA SER A 29 -4.01 -4.26 17.50
C SER A 29 -5.35 -4.93 17.15
N GLY A 30 -6.45 -4.51 17.78
CA GLY A 30 -7.80 -5.00 17.47
C GLY A 30 -8.40 -4.49 16.15
N THR A 31 -7.76 -3.53 15.49
CA THR A 31 -8.17 -2.99 14.18
C THR A 31 -7.37 -3.58 13.03
N VAL A 32 -6.15 -4.06 13.29
CA VAL A 32 -5.27 -4.66 12.29
C VAL A 32 -5.83 -6.00 11.82
N GLN A 33 -5.96 -6.17 10.50
CA GLN A 33 -6.40 -7.42 9.89
C GLN A 33 -5.19 -8.19 9.35
N SER A 34 -5.07 -9.49 9.63
CA SER A 34 -3.96 -10.32 9.15
C SER A 34 -3.84 -10.32 7.62
N ARG A 35 -4.97 -10.17 6.90
CA ARG A 35 -4.97 -10.04 5.43
C ARG A 35 -4.19 -8.81 4.95
N TRP A 36 -4.23 -7.71 5.69
CA TRP A 36 -3.52 -6.48 5.32
C TRP A 36 -2.01 -6.68 5.37
N VAL A 37 -1.50 -7.38 6.39
CA VAL A 37 -0.07 -7.68 6.50
C VAL A 37 0.40 -8.49 5.30
N TRP A 38 -0.32 -9.57 4.95
CA TRP A 38 0.01 -10.39 3.79
C TRP A 38 -0.07 -9.59 2.48
N GLN A 39 -1.15 -8.83 2.27
CA GLN A 39 -1.32 -8.00 1.07
C GLN A 39 -0.24 -6.93 0.93
N LEU A 40 0.20 -6.30 2.03
CA LEU A 40 1.32 -5.35 1.98
C LEU A 40 2.63 -6.04 1.60
N GLY A 41 2.86 -7.28 2.05
CA GLY A 41 4.00 -8.09 1.61
C GLY A 41 3.96 -8.35 0.10
N VAL A 42 2.81 -8.75 -0.44
CA VAL A 42 2.65 -8.96 -1.89
C VAL A 42 2.90 -7.68 -2.68
N LEU A 43 2.42 -6.53 -2.18
CA LEU A 43 2.66 -5.23 -2.83
C LEU A 43 4.14 -4.84 -2.80
N GLN A 44 4.84 -5.12 -1.70
CA GLN A 44 6.29 -4.90 -1.59
C GLN A 44 7.05 -5.78 -2.57
N ASP A 45 6.77 -7.09 -2.58
CA ASP A 45 7.40 -8.04 -3.49
C ASP A 45 7.16 -7.66 -4.96
N ALA A 46 5.95 -7.17 -5.29
CA ALA A 46 5.62 -6.72 -6.64
C ALA A 46 6.47 -5.52 -7.08
N LEU A 47 6.66 -4.52 -6.20
CA LEU A 47 7.50 -3.36 -6.50
C LEU A 47 8.98 -3.75 -6.61
N GLU A 48 9.50 -4.57 -5.69
CA GLU A 48 10.88 -5.05 -5.74
C GLU A 48 11.18 -5.87 -7.00
N ARG A 49 10.20 -6.67 -7.46
CA ARG A 49 10.30 -7.37 -8.74
C ARG A 49 10.36 -6.40 -9.92
N LEU A 50 9.60 -5.31 -9.90
CA LEU A 50 9.63 -4.30 -10.97
C LEU A 50 10.99 -3.59 -11.01
N ASP A 51 11.53 -3.21 -9.85
CA ASP A 51 12.88 -2.63 -9.73
C ASP A 51 13.93 -3.60 -10.31
N THR A 52 13.89 -4.85 -9.87
CA THR A 52 14.79 -5.91 -10.36
C THR A 52 14.66 -6.13 -11.86
N LEU A 53 13.44 -6.08 -12.40
CA LEU A 53 13.20 -6.24 -13.83
C LEU A 53 13.71 -5.06 -14.65
N ALA A 54 13.65 -3.84 -14.12
CA ALA A 54 14.22 -2.66 -14.76
C ALA A 54 15.75 -2.76 -14.84
N GLU A 55 16.41 -3.17 -13.76
CA GLU A 55 17.86 -3.42 -13.75
C GLU A 55 18.25 -4.54 -14.73
N ARG A 56 17.53 -5.67 -14.70
CA ARG A 56 17.76 -6.79 -15.63
C ARG A 56 17.56 -6.39 -17.08
N TRP A 57 16.58 -5.53 -17.36
CA TRP A 57 16.37 -5.04 -18.72
C TRP A 57 17.54 -4.23 -19.22
N GLN A 58 18.11 -3.36 -18.37
CA GLN A 58 19.30 -2.61 -18.73
C GLN A 58 20.50 -3.53 -19.02
N ALA A 59 20.74 -4.52 -18.15
CA ALA A 59 21.80 -5.51 -18.38
C ALA A 59 21.56 -6.34 -19.66
N THR A 60 20.32 -6.78 -19.91
CA THR A 60 19.96 -7.53 -21.12
C THR A 60 20.25 -6.69 -22.37
N ARG A 61 19.95 -5.39 -22.34
CA ARG A 61 20.23 -4.49 -23.47
C ARG A 61 21.72 -4.31 -23.72
N ASP A 62 22.54 -4.29 -22.68
CA ASP A 62 24.00 -4.17 -22.81
C ASP A 62 24.64 -5.44 -23.38
N GLU A 63 23.99 -6.60 -23.24
CA GLU A 63 24.41 -7.89 -23.79
C GLU A 63 23.90 -8.16 -25.23
N LEU A 64 22.96 -7.35 -25.72
CA LEU A 64 22.43 -7.52 -27.06
C LEU A 64 23.49 -7.24 -28.15
N PRO A 65 23.37 -7.88 -29.32
CA PRO A 65 24.20 -7.56 -30.48
C PRO A 65 24.17 -6.07 -30.82
N ALA A 66 25.28 -5.52 -31.33
CA ALA A 66 25.39 -4.09 -31.62
C ALA A 66 24.40 -3.59 -32.69
N ASP A 67 23.91 -4.47 -33.55
CA ASP A 67 22.88 -4.21 -34.55
C ASP A 67 21.45 -4.46 -34.05
N ALA A 68 21.28 -4.97 -32.82
CA ALA A 68 19.98 -5.20 -32.23
C ALA A 68 19.31 -3.87 -31.85
N HIS A 69 18.27 -3.54 -32.60
CA HIS A 69 17.40 -2.41 -32.33
C HIS A 69 15.94 -2.85 -32.43
N ARG A 70 15.01 -1.97 -32.02
CA ARG A 70 13.57 -2.22 -32.19
C ARG A 70 13.25 -2.64 -33.63
N GLY A 71 12.50 -3.72 -33.80
CA GLY A 71 12.21 -4.33 -35.11
C GLY A 71 13.19 -5.45 -35.51
N THR A 72 14.25 -5.69 -34.74
CA THR A 72 15.07 -6.91 -34.86
C THR A 72 14.50 -7.97 -33.93
N ASP A 73 14.53 -9.24 -34.37
CA ASP A 73 14.01 -10.36 -33.58
C ASP A 73 14.68 -10.44 -32.19
N ALA A 74 16.01 -10.24 -32.12
CA ALA A 74 16.75 -10.28 -30.87
C ALA A 74 16.25 -9.25 -29.85
N TYR A 75 16.05 -8.00 -30.29
CA TYR A 75 15.54 -6.94 -29.42
C TYR A 75 14.07 -7.17 -29.05
N ASP A 76 13.22 -7.50 -30.02
CA ASP A 76 11.77 -7.59 -29.81
C ASP A 76 11.40 -8.82 -28.95
N ILE A 77 12.11 -9.94 -29.07
CA ILE A 77 11.96 -11.11 -28.18
C ILE A 77 12.37 -10.77 -26.75
N ALA A 78 13.51 -10.09 -26.58
CA ALA A 78 13.97 -9.66 -25.26
C ALA A 78 12.97 -8.70 -24.60
N LEU A 79 12.46 -7.74 -25.38
CA LEU A 79 11.44 -6.78 -24.91
C LEU A 79 10.12 -7.48 -24.55
N ALA A 80 9.66 -8.43 -25.38
CA ALA A 80 8.43 -9.18 -25.11
C ALA A 80 8.53 -9.99 -23.81
N THR A 81 9.69 -10.60 -23.56
CA THR A 81 10.00 -11.32 -22.32
C THR A 81 9.97 -10.39 -21.11
N HIS A 82 10.66 -9.25 -21.20
CA HIS A 82 10.66 -8.25 -20.14
C HIS A 82 9.23 -7.74 -19.84
N HIS A 83 8.47 -7.40 -20.88
CA HIS A 83 7.08 -6.96 -20.73
C HIS A 83 6.18 -8.04 -20.13
N ALA A 84 6.40 -9.32 -20.44
CA ALA A 84 5.65 -10.41 -19.83
C ALA A 84 5.90 -10.47 -18.31
N ALA A 85 7.16 -10.45 -17.89
CA ALA A 85 7.52 -10.48 -16.48
C ALA A 85 6.98 -9.26 -15.72
N CYS A 86 7.06 -8.06 -16.30
CA CYS A 86 6.51 -6.87 -15.67
C CYS A 86 4.98 -6.92 -15.58
N ARG A 87 4.28 -7.48 -16.57
CA ARG A 87 2.81 -7.62 -16.52
C ARG A 87 2.35 -8.43 -15.32
N ASP A 88 3.07 -9.48 -14.94
CA ASP A 88 2.72 -10.31 -13.79
C ASP A 88 2.84 -9.52 -12.48
N ALA A 89 3.96 -8.82 -12.27
CA ALA A 89 4.13 -7.96 -11.09
C ALA A 89 3.11 -6.81 -11.05
N LEU A 90 2.79 -6.20 -12.19
CA LEU A 90 1.75 -5.18 -12.31
C LEU A 90 0.35 -5.72 -12.02
N HIS A 91 0.09 -7.00 -12.33
CA HIS A 91 -1.16 -7.67 -12.00
C HIS A 91 -1.29 -7.87 -10.49
N ASP A 92 -0.23 -8.31 -9.81
CA ASP A 92 -0.20 -8.43 -8.35
C ASP A 92 -0.45 -7.07 -7.69
N TRP A 93 0.23 -6.01 -8.16
CA TRP A 93 0.01 -4.64 -7.68
C TRP A 93 -1.44 -4.18 -7.87
N ALA A 94 -2.00 -4.37 -9.08
CA ALA A 94 -3.37 -3.94 -9.37
C ALA A 94 -4.42 -4.72 -8.56
N THR A 95 -4.17 -6.00 -8.28
CA THR A 95 -5.08 -6.87 -7.52
C THR A 95 -5.12 -6.49 -6.04
N HIS A 96 -3.98 -6.12 -5.46
CA HIS A 96 -3.86 -5.87 -4.02
C HIS A 96 -3.81 -4.38 -3.63
N GLY A 97 -3.67 -3.47 -4.59
CA GLY A 97 -3.50 -2.03 -4.33
C GLY A 97 -4.64 -1.38 -3.54
N HIS A 98 -5.85 -1.94 -3.57
CA HIS A 98 -6.98 -1.46 -2.77
C HIS A 98 -6.70 -1.49 -1.25
N THR A 99 -5.87 -2.43 -0.79
CA THR A 99 -5.48 -2.55 0.62
C THR A 99 -4.88 -1.25 1.18
N LEU A 100 -4.14 -0.49 0.35
CA LEU A 100 -3.57 0.79 0.74
C LEU A 100 -4.67 1.79 1.14
N THR A 101 -5.80 1.78 0.45
CA THR A 101 -6.96 2.64 0.75
C THR A 101 -7.69 2.18 2.00
N GLU A 102 -7.83 0.86 2.21
CA GLU A 102 -8.44 0.30 3.41
C GLU A 102 -7.67 0.68 4.67
N ILE A 103 -6.34 0.51 4.65
CA ILE A 103 -5.46 0.89 5.76
C ILE A 103 -5.52 2.40 6.00
N ASN A 104 -5.48 3.22 4.94
CA ASN A 104 -5.60 4.67 5.08
C ASN A 104 -6.93 5.08 5.73
N THR A 105 -8.02 4.44 5.32
CA THR A 105 -9.35 4.68 5.87
C THR A 105 -9.42 4.27 7.34
N ALA A 106 -8.85 3.12 7.69
CA ALA A 106 -8.78 2.65 9.07
C ALA A 106 -7.94 3.61 9.94
N ALA A 107 -6.78 4.04 9.45
CA ALA A 107 -5.90 4.98 10.15
C ALA A 107 -6.58 6.33 10.40
N ARG A 108 -7.37 6.84 9.44
CA ARG A 108 -8.15 8.07 9.61
C ARG A 108 -9.30 7.93 10.62
N ARG A 109 -9.83 6.72 10.81
CA ARG A 109 -10.91 6.44 11.76
C ARG A 109 -10.41 6.04 13.14
N ALA A 110 -9.13 5.70 13.26
CA ALA A 110 -8.55 5.34 14.54
C ALA A 110 -8.65 6.53 15.51
N PRO A 111 -9.06 6.30 16.77
CA PRO A 111 -9.09 7.35 17.78
C PRO A 111 -7.71 8.00 17.90
N SER A 112 -7.66 9.33 17.89
CA SER A 112 -6.40 10.03 18.13
C SER A 112 -5.87 9.66 19.52
N PRO A 113 -4.59 9.28 19.67
CA PRO A 113 -3.98 9.05 20.98
C PRO A 113 -4.03 10.28 21.90
N LEU A 114 -4.27 11.46 21.32
CA LEU A 114 -4.39 12.75 22.01
C LEU A 114 -5.84 13.13 22.33
N ALA A 115 -6.81 12.26 22.08
CA ALA A 115 -8.18 12.50 22.50
C ALA A 115 -8.24 12.52 24.04
N LEU A 116 -8.30 13.72 24.60
CA LEU A 116 -8.55 13.92 26.03
C LEU A 116 -9.82 13.14 26.40
N PRO A 117 -9.82 12.37 27.51
CA PRO A 117 -11.03 11.73 27.98
C PRO A 117 -12.10 12.81 28.18
N PRO A 118 -13.37 12.55 27.80
CA PRO A 118 -14.44 13.51 28.02
C PRO A 118 -14.43 13.88 29.49
N THR A 119 -14.24 15.17 29.79
CA THR A 119 -14.36 15.68 31.15
C THR A 119 -15.78 15.38 31.60
N VAL A 120 -15.94 14.36 32.44
CA VAL A 120 -17.22 14.07 33.07
C VAL A 120 -17.48 15.23 34.02
N THR A 121 -18.24 16.22 33.57
CA THR A 121 -18.85 17.19 34.47
C THR A 121 -19.78 16.40 35.38
N ALA A 122 -19.37 16.20 36.63
CA ALA A 122 -20.22 15.64 37.66
C ALA A 122 -21.51 16.47 37.72
N ALA A 123 -22.65 15.82 37.48
CA ALA A 123 -23.95 16.44 37.68
C ALA A 123 -24.08 16.83 39.16
N PRO A 124 -24.57 18.03 39.49
CA PRO A 124 -24.84 18.38 40.88
C PRO A 124 -25.90 17.42 41.41
N THR A 125 -25.56 16.73 42.49
CA THR A 125 -26.47 15.89 43.28
C THR A 125 -27.68 16.72 43.69
N ALA A 126 -28.83 16.42 43.10
CA ALA A 126 -30.11 16.89 43.59
C ALA A 126 -30.44 16.12 44.87
N ASP A 127 -29.97 16.65 46.00
CA ASP A 127 -30.55 16.35 47.29
C ASP A 127 -31.97 16.94 47.28
N ARG A 128 -32.99 16.07 47.39
CA ARG A 128 -34.31 16.51 47.83
C ARG A 128 -35.04 15.39 48.57
N THR A 129 -34.78 15.40 49.87
CA THR A 129 -35.65 15.05 50.99
C THR A 129 -37.13 14.78 50.63
N THR A 130 -37.60 13.58 50.93
CA THR A 130 -39.02 13.22 51.07
C THR A 130 -39.55 13.71 52.42
N PRO A 131 -40.68 14.43 52.47
CA PRO A 131 -41.48 14.50 53.69
C PRO A 131 -42.58 13.42 53.64
N ALA A 132 -42.56 12.55 54.66
CA ALA A 132 -43.71 11.76 55.04
C ALA A 132 -44.74 12.66 55.74
N HIS A 133 -46.01 12.57 55.34
CA HIS A 133 -47.12 13.10 56.14
C HIS A 133 -47.99 11.96 56.66
N ARG A 134 -48.57 12.24 57.81
CA ARG A 134 -49.15 11.38 58.84
C ARG A 134 -50.57 10.94 58.53
#